data_AF-A0A2V8BW94-F1
#
_entry.id   AF-A0A2V8BW94-F1
#
_cell.length_a   1.000
_cell.length_b   1.000
_cell.length_c   1.000
_cell.angle_alpha   90.00
_cell.angle_beta   90.00
_cell.angle_gamma   90.00
#
_symmetry.space_group_name_H-M   'P 1'
#
loop_
_entity.id
_entity.type
_entity.pdbx_description
1 polymer ?
#
loop_
_entity_poly.entity_id
_entity_poly.type
_entity_poly.pdbx_seq_one_letter_code
_entity_poly.pdbx_strand_id
1 'polypeptide(L)'
;MLSGFRQFVMRGNVLDLAVAVVIGGAFGAVVTALVKDLLTPLIAAIVGKPDFSAISLTINNSQLLIGAFLNEVVSFFLIAAAVYFVVVAPVNAIVARRRRGEAPADPTTKKCPECLSEVPIAARRCAFCSSPL
;
A
#
# COMPACT_ATOMS: atom_id res chain seq x y z
N MET A 1 -6.03 -24.41 24.88
CA MET A 1 -6.12 -23.06 24.27
C MET A 1 -4.83 -22.65 23.55
N LEU A 2 -3.65 -22.75 24.20
CA LEU A 2 -2.35 -22.43 23.57
C LEU A 2 -2.02 -23.27 22.32
N SER A 3 -2.40 -24.54 22.29
CA SER A 3 -2.25 -25.42 21.12
C SER A 3 -3.12 -24.99 19.93
N GLY A 4 -4.38 -24.61 20.19
CA GLY A 4 -5.31 -24.09 19.17
C GLY A 4 -4.87 -22.74 18.60
N PHE A 5 -4.30 -21.87 19.44
CA PHE A 5 -3.71 -20.61 18.99
C PHE A 5 -2.48 -20.82 18.10
N ARG A 6 -1.57 -21.73 18.49
CA ARG A 6 -0.43 -22.12 17.64
C ARG A 6 -0.88 -22.67 16.29
N GLN A 7 -1.90 -23.53 16.26
CA GLN A 7 -2.47 -24.09 15.02
C GLN A 7 -3.13 -23.02 14.14
N PHE A 8 -3.69 -21.96 14.74
CA PHE A 8 -4.24 -20.81 14.04
C PHE A 8 -3.16 -19.92 13.42
N VAL A 9 -2.11 -19.60 14.17
CA VAL A 9 -0.98 -18.77 13.69
C VAL A 9 -0.14 -19.51 12.63
N MET A 10 -0.02 -20.84 12.75
CA MET A 10 0.67 -21.68 11.75
C MET A 10 -0.06 -21.76 10.40
N ARG A 11 -1.28 -21.21 10.25
CA ARG A 11 -1.85 -20.98 8.92
C ARG A 11 -1.08 -19.83 8.27
N GLY A 12 -0.18 -20.17 7.34
CA GLY A 12 0.73 -19.22 6.67
C GLY A 12 0.07 -17.94 6.18
N ASN A 13 -1.15 -18.02 5.62
CA ASN A 13 -1.90 -16.86 5.16
C ASN A 13 -2.21 -15.81 6.26
N VAL A 14 -2.39 -16.23 7.52
CA VAL A 14 -2.63 -15.31 8.65
C VAL A 14 -1.34 -14.63 9.08
N LEU A 15 -0.23 -15.37 9.09
CA LEU A 15 1.09 -14.85 9.45
C LEU A 15 1.57 -13.82 8.42
N ASP A 16 1.46 -14.13 7.13
CA ASP A 16 1.87 -13.23 6.05
C ASP A 16 1.07 -11.92 6.08
N LEU A 17 -0.24 -12.02 6.30
CA LEU A 17 -1.11 -10.85 6.44
C LEU A 17 -0.78 -10.03 7.70
N ALA A 18 -0.51 -10.69 8.83
CA ALA A 18 -0.12 -10.01 10.06
C ALA A 18 1.21 -9.25 9.89
N VAL A 19 2.21 -9.87 9.27
CA VAL A 19 3.50 -9.24 8.98
C VAL A 19 3.33 -8.06 8.02
N ALA A 20 2.51 -8.21 6.97
CA ALA A 20 2.24 -7.13 6.02
C ALA A 20 1.61 -5.89 6.70
N VAL A 21 0.65 -6.08 7.61
CA VAL A 21 0.00 -4.97 8.34
C VAL A 21 0.98 -4.27 9.29
N VAL A 22 1.77 -5.03 10.05
CA VAL A 22 2.74 -4.46 11.00
C VAL A 22 3.83 -3.67 10.28
N ILE A 23 4.41 -4.25 9.21
CA ILE A 23 5.43 -3.56 8.42
C ILE A 23 4.83 -2.35 7.70
N GLY A 24 3.63 -2.48 7.14
CA GLY A 24 2.94 -1.37 6.47
C GLY A 24 2.68 -0.19 7.41
N GLY A 25 2.21 -0.45 8.63
CA GLY A 25 2.01 0.58 9.65
C GLY A 25 3.32 1.24 10.09
N ALA A 26 4.35 0.45 10.38
CA ALA A 26 5.66 0.98 10.79
C ALA A 26 6.31 1.83 9.68
N PHE A 27 6.25 1.37 8.44
CA PHE A 27 6.79 2.10 7.30
C PHE A 27 6.03 3.41 7.05
N GLY A 28 4.69 3.38 7.14
CA GLY A 28 3.87 4.58 7.04
C GLY A 28 4.25 5.65 8.07
N ALA A 29 4.56 5.24 9.31
CA ALA A 29 5.03 6.15 10.34
C ALA A 29 6.38 6.79 9.99
N VAL A 30 7.33 6.02 9.45
CA VAL A 30 8.66 6.54 9.03
C VAL A 30 8.52 7.56 7.90
N VAL A 31 7.68 7.27 6.90
CA VAL A 31 7.42 8.21 5.79
C VAL A 31 6.73 9.46 6.30
N THR A 32 5.75 9.32 7.18
CA THR A 32 5.03 10.47 7.76
C THR A 32 5.99 11.37 8.53
N ALA A 33 6.89 10.78 9.33
CA ALA A 33 7.94 11.53 10.04
C ALA A 33 8.90 12.23 9.06
N LEU A 34 9.34 11.55 7.99
CA LEU A 34 10.19 12.16 6.96
C LEU A 34 9.53 13.38 6.33
N VAL A 35 8.24 13.31 5.98
CA VAL A 35 7.58 14.46 5.37
C VAL A 35 7.33 15.56 6.40
N LYS A 36 6.74 15.22 7.55
CA LYS A 36 6.37 16.19 8.57
C LYS A 36 7.58 16.89 9.19
N ASP A 37 8.62 16.13 9.52
CA ASP A 37 9.74 16.63 10.33
C ASP A 37 10.91 17.12 9.47
N LEU A 38 11.01 16.69 8.20
CA LEU A 38 12.09 17.12 7.30
C LEU A 38 11.59 17.93 6.11
N LEU A 39 10.61 17.44 5.33
CA LEU A 39 10.18 18.14 4.11
C LEU A 39 9.35 19.39 4.40
N THR A 40 8.36 19.31 5.27
CA THR A 40 7.48 20.44 5.61
C THR A 40 8.27 21.65 6.15
N PRO A 41 9.19 21.52 7.12
CA PRO A 41 9.99 22.66 7.58
C PRO A 41 10.99 23.15 6.52
N LEU A 42 11.52 22.27 5.67
CA LEU A 42 12.40 22.68 4.57
C LEU A 42 11.65 23.52 3.53
N ILE A 43 10.43 23.10 3.17
CA ILE A 43 9.54 23.84 2.27
C ILE A 43 9.12 25.17 2.94
N ALA A 44 8.81 25.15 4.23
CA ALA A 44 8.51 26.35 5.01
C ALA A 44 9.67 27.37 5.01
N ALA A 45 10.91 26.88 5.07
CA ALA A 45 12.10 27.73 5.05
C ALA A 45 12.35 28.39 3.68
N ILE A 46 11.99 27.71 2.58
CA ILE A 46 12.25 28.19 1.21
C ILE A 46 11.09 29.06 0.69
N VAL A 47 9.84 28.65 0.93
CA VAL A 47 8.63 29.28 0.37
C VAL A 47 8.01 30.29 1.35
N GLY A 48 8.47 30.32 2.60
CA GLY A 48 7.84 31.07 3.68
C GLY A 48 6.75 30.25 4.39
N LYS A 49 5.97 30.88 5.29
CA LYS A 49 4.99 30.18 6.14
C LYS A 49 4.03 29.33 5.29
N PRO A 50 4.08 27.99 5.36
CA PRO A 50 3.11 27.11 4.70
C PRO A 50 1.83 27.02 5.54
N ASP A 51 1.53 28.08 6.29
CA ASP A 51 0.53 28.07 7.33
C ASP A 51 -0.69 28.84 6.83
N PHE A 52 -1.46 28.15 6.00
CA PHE A 52 -2.77 28.64 5.57
C PHE A 52 -3.77 28.64 6.73
N SER A 53 -3.43 28.09 7.91
CA SER A 53 -4.32 27.99 9.09
C SER A 53 -4.91 29.32 9.55
N ALA A 54 -4.29 30.44 9.20
CA ALA A 54 -4.82 31.79 9.44
C ALA A 54 -6.07 32.13 8.59
N ILE A 55 -6.37 31.36 7.53
CA ILE A 55 -7.59 31.47 6.74
C ILE A 55 -8.69 30.66 7.42
N SER A 56 -9.31 31.30 8.42
CA SER A 56 -10.50 30.80 9.11
C SER A 56 -11.71 31.63 8.71
N LEU A 57 -12.75 31.01 8.16
CA LEU A 57 -14.06 31.64 8.01
C LEU A 57 -14.90 31.34 9.25
N THR A 58 -15.25 32.35 10.01
CA THR A 58 -16.19 32.23 11.14
C THR A 58 -17.61 32.41 10.62
N ILE A 59 -18.39 31.33 10.60
CA ILE A 59 -19.83 31.39 10.32
C ILE A 59 -20.55 30.87 11.58
N ASN A 60 -21.37 31.72 12.19
CA ASN A 60 -22.26 31.35 13.31
C ASN A 60 -21.53 30.67 14.50
N ASN A 61 -20.44 31.29 14.99
CA ASN A 61 -19.58 30.76 16.06
C ASN A 61 -18.84 29.44 15.76
N SER A 62 -18.90 28.91 14.53
CA SER A 62 -18.04 27.80 14.08
C SER A 62 -16.85 28.33 13.30
N GLN A 63 -15.65 27.95 13.73
CA GLN A 63 -14.42 28.23 13.01
C GLN A 63 -14.24 27.20 11.90
N LEU A 64 -14.43 27.59 10.63
CA LEU A 64 -14.09 26.74 9.48
C LEU A 64 -12.62 26.98 9.13
N LEU A 65 -11.75 26.06 9.58
CA LEU A 65 -10.30 26.10 9.34
C LEU A 65 -9.95 25.56 7.95
N ILE A 66 -10.41 26.24 6.91
CA ILE A 66 -10.13 25.91 5.50
C ILE A 66 -8.61 25.87 5.24
N GLY A 67 -7.88 26.74 5.93
CA GLY A 67 -6.43 26.76 5.96
C GLY A 67 -5.75 25.46 6.39
N ALA A 68 -6.25 24.85 7.46
CA ALA A 68 -5.70 23.60 7.97
C ALA A 68 -5.95 22.45 7.00
N PHE A 69 -7.13 22.41 6.38
CA PHE A 69 -7.47 21.41 5.37
C PHE A 69 -6.55 21.49 4.14
N LEU A 70 -6.29 22.70 3.62
CA LEU A 70 -5.36 22.91 2.51
C LEU A 70 -3.94 22.45 2.84
N ASN A 71 -3.48 22.69 4.07
CA ASN A 71 -2.18 22.21 4.53
C ASN A 71 -2.11 20.67 4.53
N GLU A 72 -3.13 20.00 5.06
CA GLU A 72 -3.23 18.53 5.04
C GLU A 72 -3.27 17.96 3.62
N VAL A 73 -3.97 18.63 2.69
CA VAL A 73 -3.97 18.21 1.28
C VAL A 73 -2.57 18.32 0.67
N VAL A 74 -1.86 19.42 0.88
CA VAL A 74 -0.49 19.60 0.39
C VAL A 74 0.44 18.56 1.01
N SER A 75 0.34 18.33 2.33
CA SER A 75 1.09 17.30 3.05
C SER A 75 0.83 15.90 2.48
N PHE A 76 -0.43 15.56 2.20
CA PHE A 76 -0.81 14.29 1.57
C PHE A 76 -0.13 14.10 0.21
N PHE A 77 -0.14 15.12 -0.66
CA PHE A 77 0.55 15.05 -1.95
C PHE A 77 2.06 14.88 -1.81
N LEU A 78 2.68 15.55 -0.83
CA LEU A 78 4.11 15.40 -0.55
C LEU A 78 4.46 13.99 -0.05
N ILE A 79 3.67 13.43 0.85
CA ILE A 79 3.80 12.04 1.32
C ILE A 79 3.65 11.08 0.15
N ALA A 80 2.59 11.22 -0.64
CA ALA A 80 2.34 10.37 -1.80
C ALA A 80 3.50 10.42 -2.80
N ALA A 81 4.03 11.62 -3.09
CA ALA A 81 5.19 11.80 -3.96
C ALA A 81 6.44 11.14 -3.36
N ALA A 82 6.71 11.33 -2.07
CA ALA A 82 7.85 10.72 -1.39
C ALA A 82 7.79 9.19 -1.42
N VAL A 83 6.64 8.59 -1.09
CA VAL A 83 6.43 7.12 -1.18
C VAL A 83 6.62 6.63 -2.60
N TYR A 84 6.05 7.34 -3.58
CA TYR A 84 6.16 6.96 -4.97
C TYR A 84 7.63 6.96 -5.44
N PHE A 85 8.38 8.03 -5.18
CA PHE A 85 9.76 8.15 -5.62
C PHE A 85 10.74 7.26 -4.84
N VAL A 86 10.54 7.08 -3.53
CA VAL A 86 11.48 6.32 -2.68
C VAL A 86 11.20 4.82 -2.69
N VAL A 87 9.96 4.40 -2.90
CA VAL A 87 9.57 2.97 -2.85
C VAL A 87 9.12 2.46 -4.20
N VAL A 88 8.08 3.06 -4.76
CA VAL A 88 7.41 2.51 -5.95
C VAL A 88 8.32 2.60 -7.17
N ALA A 89 8.96 3.73 -7.41
CA ALA A 89 9.87 3.95 -8.53
C ALA A 89 11.09 3.00 -8.52
N PRO A 90 11.86 2.84 -7.43
CA PRO A 90 12.98 1.91 -7.41
C PRO A 90 12.53 0.46 -7.45
N VAL A 91 11.43 0.09 -6.77
CA VAL A 91 10.89 -1.28 -6.85
C VAL A 91 10.46 -1.57 -8.29
N ASN A 92 9.73 -0.68 -8.95
CA ASN A 92 9.36 -0.85 -10.36
C ASN A 92 10.58 -0.89 -11.28
N ALA A 93 11.62 -0.09 -11.02
CA ALA A 93 12.86 -0.11 -11.80
C ALA A 93 13.63 -1.43 -11.60
N ILE A 94 13.72 -1.94 -10.37
CA ILE A 94 14.36 -3.22 -10.05
C ILE A 94 13.56 -4.37 -10.65
N VAL A 95 12.23 -4.36 -10.52
CA VAL A 95 11.34 -5.35 -11.12
C VAL A 95 11.44 -5.32 -12.64
N ALA A 96 11.46 -4.15 -13.28
CA ALA A 96 11.67 -4.04 -14.72
C ALA A 96 13.04 -4.56 -15.16
N ARG A 97 14.07 -4.40 -14.33
CA ARG A 97 15.41 -4.99 -14.57
C ARG A 97 15.42 -6.51 -14.35
N ARG A 98 14.73 -7.05 -13.35
CA ARG A 98 14.62 -8.49 -13.07
C ARG A 98 13.70 -9.23 -14.05
N ARG A 99 12.66 -8.58 -14.55
CA ARG A 99 11.75 -9.10 -15.60
C ARG A 99 12.43 -9.27 -16.97
N ARG A 100 13.68 -8.83 -17.14
CA ARG A 100 14.51 -9.19 -18.29
C ARG A 100 15.09 -10.62 -18.21
N GLY A 101 14.94 -11.31 -17.07
CA GLY A 101 15.41 -12.69 -16.86
C GLY A 101 14.36 -13.66 -16.28
N GLU A 102 13.45 -13.19 -15.43
CA GLU A 102 12.35 -14.01 -14.88
C GLU A 102 11.00 -13.55 -15.45
N ALA A 103 10.28 -14.46 -16.09
CA ALA A 103 8.86 -14.30 -16.38
C ALA A 103 8.10 -13.96 -15.07
N PRO A 104 7.01 -13.16 -15.12
CA PRO A 104 6.17 -12.94 -13.94
C PRO A 104 5.82 -14.29 -13.32
N ALA A 105 5.75 -14.38 -11.98
CA ALA A 105 5.38 -15.61 -11.29
C ALA A 105 4.21 -16.26 -12.03
N ASP A 106 4.51 -17.36 -12.72
CA ASP A 106 3.57 -18.00 -13.62
C ASP A 106 2.28 -18.20 -12.83
N PRO A 107 1.11 -17.79 -13.35
CA PRO A 107 -0.13 -17.99 -12.63
C PRO A 107 -0.24 -19.49 -12.37
N THR A 108 -0.05 -19.95 -11.13
CA THR A 108 -0.03 -21.39 -10.83
C THR A 108 -1.36 -22.07 -11.15
N THR A 109 -2.40 -21.26 -11.39
CA THR A 109 -3.77 -21.64 -11.73
C THR A 109 -4.20 -21.08 -13.10
N LYS A 110 -4.90 -21.91 -13.87
CA LYS A 110 -5.69 -21.54 -15.06
C LYS A 110 -7.18 -21.69 -14.74
N LYS A 111 -8.04 -20.91 -15.41
CA LYS A 111 -9.49 -21.11 -15.30
C LYS A 111 -9.93 -22.25 -16.20
N CYS A 112 -10.74 -23.16 -15.66
CA CYS A 112 -11.41 -24.19 -16.45
C CYS A 112 -12.38 -23.54 -17.45
N PRO A 113 -12.38 -23.91 -18.74
CA PRO A 113 -13.28 -23.33 -19.74
C PRO A 113 -14.76 -23.67 -19.52
N GLU A 114 -15.04 -24.79 -18.85
CA GLU A 114 -16.41 -25.27 -18.62
C GLU A 114 -17.02 -24.70 -17.34
N CYS A 115 -16.36 -24.90 -16.19
CA CYS A 115 -16.92 -24.55 -14.89
C CYS A 115 -16.33 -23.28 -14.27
N LEU A 116 -15.41 -22.59 -14.97
CA LEU A 116 -14.77 -21.34 -14.55
C LEU A 116 -14.01 -21.39 -13.20
N SER A 117 -13.86 -22.57 -12.63
CA SER A 117 -13.08 -22.80 -11.41
C SER A 117 -11.57 -22.65 -11.67
N GLU A 118 -10.83 -22.27 -10.64
CA GLU A 118 -9.36 -22.17 -10.69
C GLU A 118 -8.74 -23.56 -10.51
N VAL A 119 -7.92 -23.97 -11.48
CA VAL A 119 -7.28 -25.30 -11.49
C VAL A 119 -5.78 -25.15 -11.78
N PRO A 120 -4.90 -25.96 -11.17
CA PRO A 120 -3.47 -25.85 -11.45
C PRO A 120 -3.12 -25.98 -12.94
N ILE A 121 -2.14 -25.22 -13.44
CA ILE A 121 -1.75 -25.25 -14.87
C ILE A 121 -1.42 -26.68 -15.35
N ALA A 122 -0.75 -27.48 -14.51
CA ALA A 122 -0.34 -28.85 -14.86
C ALA A 122 -1.49 -29.88 -14.86
N ALA A 123 -2.71 -29.49 -14.45
CA ALA A 123 -3.85 -30.39 -14.38
C ALA A 123 -4.37 -30.74 -15.79
N ARG A 124 -4.49 -32.04 -16.05
CA ARG A 124 -5.07 -32.59 -17.30
C ARG A 124 -6.59 -32.71 -17.25
N ARG A 125 -7.16 -32.68 -16.04
CA ARG A 125 -8.61 -32.75 -15.78
C ARG A 125 -9.01 -31.82 -14.66
N CYS A 126 -10.19 -31.25 -14.77
CA CYS A 126 -10.75 -30.36 -13.76
C CYS A 126 -11.19 -31.15 -12.53
N ALA A 127 -10.79 -30.71 -11.33
CA ALA A 127 -11.22 -31.32 -10.07
C ALA A 127 -12.70 -31.09 -9.75
N PHE A 128 -13.32 -30.04 -10.32
CA PHE A 128 -14.68 -29.64 -10.02
C PHE A 128 -15.72 -30.25 -10.97
N CYS A 129 -15.43 -30.26 -12.27
CA CYS A 129 -16.37 -30.73 -13.30
C CYS A 129 -15.87 -31.95 -14.09
N SER A 130 -14.69 -32.48 -13.77
CA SER A 130 -14.06 -33.63 -14.47
C SER A 130 -13.78 -33.46 -15.97
N SER A 131 -13.99 -32.25 -16.53
CA SER A 131 -13.69 -31.97 -17.93
C SER A 131 -12.19 -32.01 -18.22
N PRO A 132 -11.78 -32.35 -19.45
CA PRO A 132 -10.40 -32.16 -19.90
C PRO A 132 -10.04 -30.66 -19.93
N LEU A 133 -8.85 -30.32 -19.44
CA LEU A 133 -8.35 -28.94 -19.27
C LEU A 133 -7.26 -28.55 -20.25
#